data_AF-A0ABD0YCX6-F1
#
_entry.id   AF-A0ABD0YCX6-F1
#
_cell.length_a   1.000
_cell.length_b   1.000
_cell.length_c   1.000
_cell.angle_alpha   90.00
_cell.angle_beta   90.00
_cell.angle_gamma   90.00
#
_symmetry.space_group_name_H-M   'P 1'
#
loop_
_entity.id
_entity.type
_entity.pdbx_description
1 polymer ?
#
loop_
_entity_poly.entity_id
_entity_poly.type
_entity_poly.pdbx_seq_one_letter_code
_entity_poly.pdbx_strand_id
1 'polypeptide(L)'
;MFVVRVTEAKFYWLENRDLVAKELSEMIELLEQWLKDEGAIRTAQQCLQEQHSQMAILKEAEAQPQHSLFTLGQRYSKYMSVSAAQQATINALKNRIKESELHLTQYQTAVISLRGPEVAQWINEVSSRPKQDVCLVFDLIKEFLQNAGQNQMVQQCVESEREMGDLCCQQTLHTSALLEMLIQYGKISRHYPSSYILTHRASLYQKWATLLLNDMTPERCEEVMGEMKKELTASDETLRHASLYYAGLQRLLGEAKVAAARAADRARTGTTLQLPEQLDLTHLDHSALQAVILIALCNLNKKFLMMESAATSAGDRLLDLTSRDGDWFLEDMCLISGTVLKLVHQLPSLNKENIDAMIQTSLKCLRHTHDQYKALQEMHVNFSNIILGEAMQALQFEEFSVLAMINKLEQVIMFAGCSLQDLLGQLQLHLRFTIMGMESPHEGCKETVNALRVGFSALVNPVSDQLTQGEMLLMGFNGLFTNLTIGAESLVTSLASLQCPSAWKNVDQIREARSFAVSNQYDFGIIANNV
;
A
#
# COMPACT_ATOMS: atom_id res chain seq x y z
N MET A 1 48.15 -74.97 114.46
CA MET A 1 48.62 -73.63 114.87
C MET A 1 49.06 -72.76 113.68
N PHE A 2 49.85 -73.27 112.72
CA PHE A 2 50.27 -72.51 111.53
C PHE A 2 49.10 -72.07 110.62
N VAL A 3 48.10 -72.93 110.43
CA VAL A 3 46.91 -72.64 109.61
C VAL A 3 46.19 -71.38 110.10
N VAL A 4 46.01 -71.21 111.43
CA VAL A 4 45.29 -70.07 112.04
C VAL A 4 46.01 -68.74 111.78
N ARG A 5 47.34 -68.69 111.94
CA ARG A 5 48.12 -67.48 111.64
C ARG A 5 48.15 -67.13 110.16
N VAL A 6 48.13 -68.14 109.27
CA VAL A 6 48.01 -67.91 107.82
C VAL A 6 46.61 -67.37 107.47
N THR A 7 45.54 -67.82 108.13
CA THR A 7 44.20 -67.24 107.92
C THR A 7 44.09 -65.80 108.43
N GLU A 8 44.67 -65.49 109.59
CA GLU A 8 44.69 -64.11 110.13
C GLU A 8 45.53 -63.17 109.26
N ALA A 9 46.74 -63.58 108.84
CA ALA A 9 47.57 -62.78 107.94
C ALA A 9 46.94 -62.62 106.55
N LYS A 10 46.22 -63.63 106.06
CA LYS A 10 45.47 -63.57 104.80
C LYS A 10 44.34 -62.56 104.88
N PHE A 11 43.67 -62.42 106.03
CA PHE A 11 42.62 -61.41 106.22
C PHE A 11 43.19 -59.98 106.08
N TYR A 12 44.25 -59.65 106.83
CA TYR A 12 44.89 -58.32 106.73
C TYR A 12 45.52 -58.06 105.36
N TRP A 13 46.07 -59.08 104.70
CA TRP A 13 46.60 -58.93 103.35
C TRP A 13 45.51 -58.66 102.31
N LEU A 14 44.38 -59.36 102.40
CA LEU A 14 43.23 -59.12 101.53
C LEU A 14 42.63 -57.74 101.78
N GLU A 15 42.50 -57.32 103.03
CA GLU A 15 42.05 -55.98 103.39
C GLU A 15 42.98 -54.89 102.85
N ASN A 16 44.30 -55.02 103.02
CA ASN A 16 45.26 -54.08 102.45
C ASN A 16 45.26 -54.09 100.91
N ARG A 17 45.14 -55.26 100.28
CA ARG A 17 45.01 -55.36 98.82
C ARG A 17 43.76 -54.64 98.34
N ASP A 18 42.63 -54.82 99.02
CA ASP A 18 41.35 -54.23 98.66
C ASP A 18 41.37 -52.71 98.90
N LEU A 19 42.02 -52.25 99.96
CA LEU A 19 42.27 -50.83 100.22
C LEU A 19 43.15 -50.23 99.12
N VAL A 20 44.29 -50.84 98.81
CA VAL A 20 45.20 -50.36 97.76
C VAL A 20 44.52 -50.38 96.40
N ALA A 21 43.73 -51.40 96.07
CA ALA A 21 42.97 -51.48 94.83
C ALA A 21 41.91 -50.36 94.75
N LYS A 22 41.24 -50.06 95.87
CA LYS A 22 40.27 -48.96 95.96
C LYS A 22 40.95 -47.60 95.76
N GLU A 23 42.01 -47.31 96.52
CA GLU A 23 42.75 -46.04 96.44
C GLU A 23 43.39 -45.84 95.05
N LEU A 24 43.92 -46.89 94.41
CA LEU A 24 44.41 -46.81 93.03
C LEU A 24 43.28 -46.55 92.04
N SER A 25 42.10 -47.13 92.24
CA SER A 25 40.95 -46.88 91.37
C SER A 25 40.47 -45.43 91.50
N GLU A 26 40.38 -44.92 92.74
CA GLU A 26 40.06 -43.50 93.00
C GLU A 26 41.13 -42.56 92.40
N MET A 27 42.41 -42.92 92.48
CA MET A 27 43.49 -42.15 91.85
C MET A 27 43.37 -42.14 90.32
N ILE A 28 43.02 -43.26 89.69
CA ILE A 28 42.81 -43.34 88.24
C ILE A 28 41.63 -42.45 87.84
N GLU A 29 40.50 -42.52 88.56
CA GLU A 29 39.34 -41.67 88.29
C GLU A 29 39.70 -40.17 88.40
N LEU A 30 40.47 -39.78 89.42
CA LEU A 30 40.95 -38.41 89.58
C LEU A 30 41.90 -37.98 88.45
N LEU A 31 42.77 -38.88 87.97
CA LEU A 31 43.67 -38.60 86.85
C LEU A 31 42.93 -38.48 85.52
N GLU A 32 41.92 -39.31 85.28
CA GLU A 32 41.06 -39.22 84.10
C GLU A 32 40.26 -37.91 84.11
N GLN A 33 39.73 -37.53 85.28
CA GLN A 33 39.04 -36.25 85.45
C GLN A 33 39.99 -35.07 85.24
N TRP A 34 41.22 -35.14 85.77
CA TRP A 34 42.22 -34.10 85.55
C TRP A 34 42.64 -33.99 84.07
N LEU A 35 42.84 -35.11 83.37
CA LEU A 35 43.14 -35.11 81.93
C LEU A 35 42.01 -34.46 81.11
N LYS A 36 40.77 -34.75 81.47
CA LYS A 36 39.59 -34.13 80.85
C LYS A 36 39.54 -32.63 81.09
N ASP A 37 39.80 -32.20 82.32
CA ASP A 37 39.80 -30.79 82.69
C ASP A 37 40.96 -30.03 82.03
N GLU A 38 42.16 -30.63 81.94
CA GLU A 38 43.29 -30.05 81.19
C GLU A 38 42.97 -29.91 79.70
N GLY A 39 42.32 -30.92 79.09
CA GLY A 39 41.86 -30.86 77.70
C GLY A 39 40.85 -29.73 77.46
N ALA A 40 39.90 -29.56 78.38
CA ALA A 40 38.94 -28.45 78.34
C ALA A 40 39.63 -27.09 78.46
N ILE A 41 40.60 -26.95 79.36
CA ILE A 41 41.39 -25.73 79.55
C ILE A 41 42.19 -25.39 78.29
N ARG A 42 42.87 -26.36 77.66
CA ARG A 42 43.61 -26.12 76.42
C ARG A 42 42.70 -25.64 75.29
N THR A 43 41.52 -26.24 75.15
CA THR A 43 40.54 -25.84 74.13
C THR A 43 40.07 -24.42 74.38
N ALA A 44 39.75 -24.07 75.64
CA ALA A 44 39.37 -22.72 76.01
C ALA A 44 40.49 -21.69 75.73
N GLN A 45 41.75 -22.05 75.97
CA GLN A 45 42.90 -21.21 75.67
C GLN A 45 43.08 -20.96 74.16
N GLN A 46 42.88 -21.98 73.33
CA GLN A 46 42.92 -21.84 71.87
C GLN A 46 41.82 -20.91 71.36
N CYS A 47 40.57 -21.10 71.80
CA CYS A 47 39.47 -20.22 71.44
C CYS A 47 39.73 -18.77 71.89
N LEU A 48 40.29 -18.59 73.09
CA LEU A 48 40.64 -17.25 73.59
C LEU A 48 41.71 -16.59 72.72
N GLN A 49 42.72 -17.34 72.27
CA GLN A 49 43.77 -16.84 71.39
C GLN A 49 43.23 -16.42 70.03
N GLU A 50 42.30 -17.19 69.46
CA GLU A 50 41.60 -16.83 68.22
C GLU A 50 40.74 -15.57 68.39
N GLN A 51 40.02 -15.44 69.51
CA GLN A 51 39.25 -14.22 69.79
C GLN A 51 40.16 -13.00 69.96
N HIS A 52 41.32 -13.15 70.59
CA HIS A 52 42.30 -12.08 70.68
C HIS A 52 42.87 -11.66 69.33
N SER A 53 43.12 -12.61 68.42
CA SER A 53 43.60 -12.28 67.08
C SER A 53 42.53 -11.55 66.25
N GLN A 54 41.28 -12.01 66.32
CA GLN A 54 40.15 -11.32 65.68
C GLN A 54 39.93 -9.92 66.25
N MET A 55 40.01 -9.77 67.57
CA MET A 55 39.92 -8.48 68.24
C MET A 55 41.06 -7.54 67.85
N ALA A 56 42.28 -8.04 67.69
CA ALA A 56 43.41 -7.24 67.23
C ALA A 56 43.18 -6.67 65.82
N ILE A 57 42.67 -7.50 64.90
CA ILE A 57 42.30 -7.08 63.54
C ILE A 57 41.21 -6.00 63.56
N LEU A 58 40.19 -6.16 64.42
CA LEU A 58 39.12 -5.16 64.57
C LEU A 58 39.65 -3.85 65.15
N LYS A 59 40.53 -3.90 66.15
CA LYS A 59 41.16 -2.70 66.72
C LYS A 59 42.09 -2.00 65.75
N GLU A 60 42.80 -2.74 64.90
CA GLU A 60 43.62 -2.18 63.84
C GLU A 60 42.75 -1.46 62.78
N ALA A 61 41.61 -2.04 62.43
CA ALA A 61 40.62 -1.40 61.57
C ALA A 61 39.95 -0.17 62.23
N GLU A 62 39.68 -0.22 63.55
CA GLU A 62 39.13 0.90 64.33
C GLU A 62 40.12 2.07 64.44
N ALA A 63 41.42 1.77 64.59
CA ALA A 63 42.49 2.76 64.67
C ALA A 63 42.77 3.46 63.33
N GLN A 64 42.18 3.01 62.22
CA GLN A 64 42.29 3.62 60.90
C GLN A 64 40.98 4.35 60.53
N PRO A 65 40.88 5.68 60.71
CA PRO A 65 39.63 6.43 60.46
C PRO A 65 39.15 6.38 59.01
N GLN A 66 40.03 6.04 58.06
CA GLN A 66 39.72 5.90 56.64
C GLN A 66 39.44 4.44 56.22
N HIS A 67 39.31 3.51 57.18
CA HIS A 67 39.13 2.10 56.88
C HIS A 67 37.81 1.85 56.13
N SER A 68 37.86 0.99 55.12
CA SER A 68 36.73 0.74 54.20
C SER A 68 35.47 0.16 54.88
N LEU A 69 35.62 -0.40 56.10
CA LEU A 69 34.50 -0.89 56.92
C LEU A 69 33.55 0.23 57.37
N PHE A 70 34.07 1.41 57.69
CA PHE A 70 33.24 2.55 58.11
C PHE A 70 32.30 3.05 57.00
N THR A 71 32.68 2.84 55.73
CA THR A 71 31.86 3.20 54.56
C THR A 71 31.07 2.01 54.00
N LEU A 72 31.21 0.80 54.56
CA LEU A 72 30.56 -0.41 54.03
C LEU A 72 29.04 -0.28 54.04
N GLY A 73 28.45 0.22 55.14
CA GLY A 73 27.01 0.44 55.22
C GLY A 73 26.50 1.42 54.15
N GLN A 74 27.24 2.51 53.90
CA GLN A 74 26.92 3.48 52.85
C GLN A 74 27.07 2.89 51.44
N ARG A 75 28.17 2.15 51.19
CA ARG A 75 28.41 1.48 49.90
C ARG A 75 27.35 0.42 49.61
N TYR A 76 26.97 -0.37 50.61
CA TYR A 76 25.90 -1.36 50.49
C TYR A 76 24.54 -0.71 50.24
N SER A 77 24.20 0.35 50.99
CA SER A 77 22.98 1.12 50.75
C SER A 77 22.93 1.71 49.34
N LYS A 78 24.04 2.28 48.86
CA LYS A 78 24.17 2.79 47.48
C LYS A 78 24.01 1.68 46.46
N TYR A 79 24.65 0.52 46.67
CA TYR A 79 24.49 -0.65 45.80
C TYR A 79 23.05 -1.13 45.74
N MET A 80 22.36 -1.26 46.89
CA MET A 80 20.96 -1.67 46.95
C MET A 80 20.05 -0.67 46.22
N SER A 81 20.29 0.64 46.38
CA SER A 81 19.56 1.68 45.66
C SER A 81 19.77 1.61 44.14
N VAL A 82 21.02 1.42 43.69
CA VAL A 82 21.34 1.28 42.26
C VAL A 82 20.77 -0.01 41.67
N SER A 83 20.89 -1.13 42.38
CA SER A 83 20.31 -2.42 41.97
C SER A 83 18.78 -2.36 41.86
N ALA A 84 18.12 -1.73 42.84
CA ALA A 84 16.68 -1.49 42.79
C ALA A 84 16.28 -0.59 41.60
N ALA A 85 17.03 0.50 41.37
CA ALA A 85 16.79 1.38 40.22
C ALA A 85 17.02 0.67 38.89
N GLN A 86 18.07 -0.14 38.78
CA GLN A 86 18.37 -0.96 37.61
C GLN A 86 17.22 -1.93 37.30
N GLN A 87 16.74 -2.64 38.33
CA GLN A 87 15.62 -3.57 38.17
C GLN A 87 14.32 -2.85 37.77
N ALA A 88 14.06 -1.67 38.34
CA ALA A 88 12.92 -0.83 37.97
C ALA A 88 13.01 -0.39 36.49
N THR A 89 14.19 0.05 36.04
CA THR A 89 14.43 0.42 34.63
C THR A 89 14.25 -0.76 33.68
N ILE A 90 14.80 -1.94 34.01
CA ILE A 90 14.60 -3.18 33.23
C ILE A 90 13.11 -3.49 33.07
N ASN A 91 12.33 -3.38 34.16
CA ASN A 91 10.89 -3.61 34.13
C ASN A 91 10.18 -2.55 33.27
N ALA A 92 10.57 -1.28 33.38
CA ALA A 92 10.01 -0.19 32.58
C ALA A 92 10.28 -0.38 31.07
N LEU A 93 11.51 -0.75 30.71
CA LEU A 93 11.89 -1.05 29.32
C LEU A 93 11.09 -2.23 28.76
N LYS A 94 10.98 -3.34 29.51
CA LYS A 94 10.15 -4.49 29.12
C LYS A 94 8.68 -4.11 28.93
N ASN A 95 8.13 -3.28 29.81
CA ASN A 95 6.76 -2.81 29.68
C ASN A 95 6.59 -1.92 28.43
N ARG A 96 7.57 -1.04 28.14
CA ARG A 96 7.53 -0.20 26.94
C ARG A 96 7.59 -1.02 25.64
N ILE A 97 8.39 -2.08 25.61
CA ILE A 97 8.45 -3.02 24.48
C ILE A 97 7.06 -3.64 24.24
N LYS A 98 6.46 -4.21 25.30
CA LYS A 98 5.13 -4.82 25.23
C LYS A 98 4.03 -3.85 24.78
N GLU A 99 4.04 -2.63 25.32
CA GLU A 99 3.11 -1.57 24.93
C GLU A 99 3.26 -1.20 23.45
N SER A 100 4.51 -1.10 22.98
CA SER A 100 4.80 -0.77 21.58
C SER A 100 4.33 -1.89 20.64
N GLU A 101 4.54 -3.15 20.99
CA GLU A 101 4.05 -4.32 20.24
C GLU A 101 2.52 -4.36 20.17
N LEU A 102 1.84 -4.04 21.27
CA LEU A 102 0.38 -3.95 21.31
C LEU A 102 -0.12 -2.86 20.37
N HIS A 103 0.47 -1.65 20.43
CA HIS A 103 0.09 -0.55 19.54
C HIS A 103 0.34 -0.87 18.07
N LEU A 104 1.46 -1.52 17.73
CA LEU A 104 1.74 -1.94 16.36
C LEU A 104 0.74 -2.99 15.85
N THR A 105 0.36 -3.94 16.70
CA THR A 105 -0.64 -4.96 16.36
C THR A 105 -2.02 -4.34 16.14
N GLN A 106 -2.45 -3.43 17.03
CA GLN A 106 -3.72 -2.71 16.89
C GLN A 106 -3.75 -1.85 15.63
N TYR A 107 -2.65 -1.18 15.32
CA TYR A 107 -2.50 -0.41 14.09
C TYR A 107 -2.63 -1.30 12.85
N GLN A 108 -1.94 -2.45 12.81
CA GLN A 108 -2.02 -3.40 11.70
C GLN A 108 -3.46 -3.90 11.50
N THR A 109 -4.16 -4.27 12.57
CA THR A 109 -5.57 -4.68 12.49
C THR A 109 -6.46 -3.56 11.94
N ALA A 110 -6.28 -2.33 12.42
CA ALA A 110 -7.03 -1.18 11.93
C ALA A 110 -6.77 -0.90 10.44
N VAL A 111 -5.52 -0.99 9.99
CA VAL A 111 -5.15 -0.81 8.58
C VAL A 111 -5.76 -1.90 7.70
N ILE A 112 -5.82 -3.15 8.18
CA ILE A 112 -6.48 -4.24 7.45
C ILE A 112 -7.96 -3.94 7.29
N SER A 113 -8.67 -3.56 8.36
CA SER A 113 -10.10 -3.21 8.27
C SER A 113 -10.38 -1.99 7.39
N LEU A 114 -9.47 -1.01 7.35
CA LEU A 114 -9.58 0.16 6.46
C LEU A 114 -9.42 -0.18 4.97
N ARG A 115 -8.85 -1.35 4.66
CA ARG A 115 -8.60 -1.83 3.30
C ARG A 115 -9.58 -2.91 2.88
N GLY A 116 -10.12 -3.63 3.85
CA GLY A 116 -11.10 -4.66 3.64
C GLY A 116 -12.50 -4.13 3.36
N PRO A 117 -13.48 -5.04 3.27
CA PRO A 117 -14.87 -4.70 2.99
C PRO A 117 -15.57 -3.96 4.15
N GLU A 118 -14.98 -3.92 5.35
CA GLU A 118 -15.59 -3.37 6.56
C GLU A 118 -15.96 -1.89 6.41
N VAL A 119 -15.11 -1.09 5.75
CA VAL A 119 -15.42 0.34 5.50
C VAL A 119 -16.68 0.49 4.67
N ALA A 120 -16.85 -0.32 3.63
CA ALA A 120 -18.05 -0.27 2.80
C ALA A 120 -19.30 -0.70 3.60
N GLN A 121 -19.16 -1.67 4.50
CA GLN A 121 -20.23 -2.08 5.41
C GLN A 121 -20.61 -0.94 6.36
N TRP A 122 -19.64 -0.25 6.98
CA TRP A 122 -19.89 0.88 7.86
C TRP A 122 -20.55 2.05 7.12
N ILE A 123 -20.14 2.35 5.89
CA ILE A 123 -20.78 3.37 5.05
C ILE A 123 -22.25 3.03 4.83
N ASN A 124 -22.54 1.77 4.47
CA ASN A 124 -23.91 1.31 4.22
C ASN A 124 -24.76 1.36 5.50
N GLU A 125 -24.20 0.93 6.63
CA GLU A 125 -24.89 0.95 7.93
C GLU A 125 -25.19 2.37 8.42
N VAL A 126 -24.26 3.31 8.25
CA VAL A 126 -24.49 4.71 8.64
C VAL A 126 -25.45 5.39 7.67
N SER A 127 -25.37 5.06 6.37
CA SER A 127 -26.24 5.62 5.35
C SER A 127 -27.70 5.18 5.48
N SER A 128 -27.97 4.02 6.08
CA SER A 128 -29.32 3.51 6.32
C SER A 128 -29.99 4.10 7.57
N ARG A 129 -29.23 4.81 8.42
CA ARG A 129 -29.77 5.50 9.60
C ARG A 129 -30.62 6.70 9.17
N PRO A 130 -31.69 7.03 9.92
CA PRO A 130 -32.55 8.14 9.57
C PRO A 130 -31.80 9.47 9.67
N LYS A 131 -31.98 10.31 8.65
CA LYS A 131 -31.35 11.63 8.54
C LYS A 131 -32.32 12.77 8.86
N GLN A 132 -33.61 12.46 8.96
CA GLN A 132 -34.69 13.38 9.29
C GLN A 132 -35.91 12.59 9.83
N ASP A 133 -36.73 13.25 10.63
CA ASP A 133 -38.07 12.81 11.09
C ASP A 133 -38.10 11.41 11.75
N VAL A 134 -37.31 11.25 12.81
CA VAL A 134 -37.04 9.95 13.45
C VAL A 134 -38.19 9.44 14.32
N CYS A 135 -39.04 10.33 14.88
CA CYS A 135 -39.99 9.94 15.91
C CYS A 135 -41.37 10.61 15.75
N LEU A 136 -42.42 9.78 15.56
CA LEU A 136 -43.85 10.14 15.61
C LEU A 136 -44.64 9.18 16.53
N VAL A 137 -43.97 8.62 17.54
CA VAL A 137 -44.50 7.62 18.47
C VAL A 137 -45.65 8.19 19.30
N PHE A 138 -45.60 9.48 19.64
CA PHE A 138 -46.60 10.10 20.50
C PHE A 138 -47.86 10.59 19.77
N ASP A 139 -47.85 10.68 18.43
CA ASP A 139 -49.02 11.13 17.67
C ASP A 139 -50.23 10.20 17.87
N LEU A 140 -50.00 8.91 18.14
CA LEU A 140 -51.03 7.90 18.42
C LEU A 140 -51.79 8.12 19.74
N ILE A 141 -51.14 8.71 20.74
CA ILE A 141 -51.72 8.93 22.08
C ILE A 141 -52.04 10.40 22.37
N LYS A 142 -51.61 11.29 21.47
CA LYS A 142 -51.77 12.74 21.55
C LYS A 142 -53.23 13.15 21.75
N GLU A 143 -54.13 12.61 20.92
CA GLU A 143 -55.57 12.92 20.98
C GLU A 143 -56.19 12.43 22.30
N PHE A 144 -55.83 11.22 22.76
CA PHE A 144 -56.30 10.68 24.03
C PHE A 144 -55.88 11.54 25.23
N LEU A 145 -54.60 11.92 25.29
CA LEU A 145 -54.06 12.73 26.39
C LEU A 145 -54.60 14.18 26.37
N GLN A 146 -54.82 14.75 25.19
CA GLN A 146 -55.48 16.04 25.03
C GLN A 146 -56.93 15.99 25.55
N ASN A 147 -57.67 14.95 25.17
CA ASN A 147 -59.05 14.73 25.64
C ASN A 147 -59.14 14.47 27.16
N ALA A 148 -58.09 13.92 27.76
CA ALA A 148 -57.97 13.72 29.21
C ALA A 148 -57.53 14.99 29.99
N GLY A 149 -57.34 16.13 29.32
CA GLY A 149 -56.90 17.39 29.92
C GLY A 149 -55.40 17.45 30.25
N GLN A 150 -54.60 16.50 29.78
CA GLN A 150 -53.16 16.38 30.05
C GLN A 150 -52.29 17.10 28.99
N ASN A 151 -52.69 18.31 28.59
CA ASN A 151 -52.03 19.05 27.51
C ASN A 151 -50.54 19.34 27.76
N GLN A 152 -50.15 19.57 29.02
CA GLN A 152 -48.76 19.81 29.40
C GLN A 152 -47.89 18.56 29.22
N MET A 153 -48.41 17.39 29.56
CA MET A 153 -47.72 16.11 29.35
C MET A 153 -47.50 15.84 27.85
N VAL A 154 -48.51 16.12 27.03
CA VAL A 154 -48.40 16.01 25.55
C VAL A 154 -47.30 16.91 25.01
N GLN A 155 -47.22 18.16 25.47
CA GLN A 155 -46.15 19.08 25.05
C GLN A 155 -44.77 18.56 25.44
N GLN A 156 -44.60 18.07 26.67
CA GLN A 156 -43.33 17.49 27.14
C GLN A 156 -42.94 16.24 26.33
N CYS A 157 -43.89 15.37 26.01
CA CYS A 157 -43.64 14.19 25.18
C CYS A 157 -43.20 14.59 23.77
N VAL A 158 -43.89 15.53 23.12
CA VAL A 158 -43.54 16.02 21.77
C VAL A 158 -42.18 16.72 21.76
N GLU A 159 -41.85 17.49 22.80
CA GLU A 159 -40.57 18.17 22.91
C GLU A 159 -39.42 17.18 23.14
N SER A 160 -39.58 16.22 24.06
CA SER A 160 -38.60 15.16 24.28
C SER A 160 -38.41 14.26 23.06
N GLU A 161 -39.49 13.99 22.33
CA GLU A 161 -39.45 13.26 21.07
C GLU A 161 -38.67 14.00 19.99
N ARG A 162 -38.92 15.31 19.84
CA ARG A 162 -38.15 16.16 18.93
C ARG A 162 -36.67 16.17 19.30
N GLU A 163 -36.34 16.36 20.59
CA GLU A 163 -34.95 16.36 21.06
C GLU A 163 -34.25 15.02 20.77
N MET A 164 -34.93 13.90 21.01
CA MET A 164 -34.40 12.56 20.70
C MET A 164 -34.18 12.37 19.19
N GLY A 165 -35.13 12.81 18.37
CA GLY A 165 -35.02 12.77 16.92
C GLY A 165 -33.87 13.62 16.39
N ASP A 166 -33.72 14.84 16.93
CA ASP A 166 -32.62 15.75 16.59
C ASP A 166 -31.26 15.16 17.00
N LEU A 167 -31.14 14.60 18.21
CA LEU A 167 -29.91 13.94 18.68
C LEU A 167 -29.56 12.71 17.82
N CYS A 168 -30.55 11.92 17.39
CA CYS A 168 -30.33 10.78 16.50
C CYS A 168 -29.83 11.23 15.12
N CYS A 169 -30.41 12.29 14.56
CA CYS A 169 -29.94 12.91 13.31
C CYS A 169 -28.52 13.45 13.47
N GLN A 170 -28.23 14.18 14.56
CA GLN A 170 -26.89 14.68 14.85
C GLN A 170 -25.87 13.56 14.99
N GLN A 171 -26.20 12.48 15.70
CA GLN A 171 -25.32 11.32 15.83
C GLN A 171 -25.01 10.70 14.46
N THR A 172 -26.01 10.57 13.59
CA THR A 172 -25.83 10.05 12.22
C THR A 172 -24.92 10.96 11.40
N LEU A 173 -25.13 12.28 11.46
CA LEU A 173 -24.29 13.26 10.76
C LEU A 173 -22.85 13.24 11.27
N HIS A 174 -22.63 13.24 12.59
CA HIS A 174 -21.30 13.16 13.17
C HIS A 174 -20.59 11.84 12.85
N THR A 175 -21.31 10.71 12.90
CA THR A 175 -20.74 9.41 12.53
C THR A 175 -20.34 9.40 11.06
N SER A 176 -21.17 9.97 10.18
CA SER A 176 -20.85 10.11 8.75
C SER A 176 -19.59 10.95 8.53
N ALA A 177 -19.48 12.09 9.20
CA ALA A 177 -18.31 12.97 9.10
C ALA A 177 -17.02 12.31 9.65
N LEU A 178 -17.10 11.59 10.77
CA LEU A 178 -15.97 10.83 11.31
C LEU A 178 -15.54 9.72 10.35
N LEU A 179 -16.51 9.02 9.75
CA LEU A 179 -16.24 7.97 8.77
C LEU A 179 -15.60 8.55 7.49
N GLU A 180 -16.05 9.70 7.01
CA GLU A 180 -15.43 10.42 5.90
C GLU A 180 -13.97 10.80 6.21
N MET A 181 -13.69 11.35 7.40
CA MET A 181 -12.32 11.64 7.82
C MET A 181 -11.46 10.38 7.89
N LEU A 182 -12.02 9.28 8.40
CA LEU A 182 -11.34 7.99 8.47
C LEU A 182 -11.02 7.43 7.06
N ILE A 183 -11.95 7.57 6.11
CA ILE A 183 -11.75 7.20 4.71
C ILE A 183 -10.66 8.08 4.07
N GLN A 184 -10.67 9.38 4.32
CA GLN A 184 -9.63 10.29 3.84
C GLN A 184 -8.26 9.90 4.39
N TYR A 185 -8.16 9.60 5.69
CA TYR A 185 -6.95 9.09 6.31
C TYR A 185 -6.52 7.75 5.68
N GLY A 186 -7.47 6.85 5.42
CA GLY A 186 -7.24 5.58 4.72
C GLY A 186 -6.64 5.80 3.33
N LYS A 187 -7.16 6.77 2.56
CA LYS A 187 -6.63 7.13 1.24
C LYS A 187 -5.20 7.66 1.32
N ILE A 188 -4.93 8.55 2.27
CA ILE A 188 -3.59 9.12 2.47
C ILE A 188 -2.60 8.03 2.91
N SER A 189 -2.99 7.18 3.85
CA SER A 189 -2.11 6.13 4.39
C SER A 189 -1.72 5.07 3.36
N ARG A 190 -2.50 4.87 2.29
CA ARG A 190 -2.14 3.99 1.15
C ARG A 190 -0.95 4.49 0.33
N HIS A 191 -0.58 5.77 0.46
CA HIS A 191 0.60 6.30 -0.23
C HIS A 191 1.89 6.17 0.59
N TYR A 192 1.82 5.63 1.81
CA TYR A 192 3.01 5.39 2.62
C TYR A 192 3.54 3.98 2.39
N PRO A 193 4.84 3.81 2.12
CA PRO A 193 5.45 2.48 2.00
C PRO A 193 5.19 1.62 3.23
N SER A 194 4.97 0.32 3.01
CA SER A 194 4.79 -0.63 4.11
C SER A 194 5.98 -0.62 5.08
N SER A 195 7.20 -0.47 4.54
CA SER A 195 8.46 -0.33 5.28
C SER A 195 8.52 0.88 6.20
N TYR A 196 7.72 1.92 5.94
CA TYR A 196 7.64 3.12 6.78
C TYR A 196 7.08 2.83 8.19
N ILE A 197 6.48 1.67 8.42
CA ILE A 197 6.13 1.25 9.77
C ILE A 197 7.36 1.19 10.69
N LEU A 198 8.56 0.93 10.15
CA LEU A 198 9.80 0.86 10.92
C LEU A 198 10.23 2.21 11.49
N THR A 199 9.83 3.31 10.85
CA THR A 199 10.07 4.68 11.33
C THR A 199 8.93 5.19 12.22
N HIS A 200 7.87 4.41 12.40
CA HIS A 200 6.79 4.76 13.32
C HIS A 200 7.30 4.81 14.76
N ARG A 201 6.78 5.75 15.56
CA ARG A 201 7.23 5.97 16.95
C ARG A 201 7.19 4.71 17.80
N ALA A 202 6.17 3.87 17.67
CA ALA A 202 6.08 2.62 18.41
C ALA A 202 7.22 1.65 18.03
N SER A 203 7.54 1.51 16.74
CA SER A 203 8.67 0.68 16.28
C SER A 203 10.01 1.23 16.74
N LEU A 204 10.19 2.55 16.72
CA LEU A 204 11.40 3.19 17.23
C LEU A 204 11.55 3.00 18.74
N TYR A 205 10.48 3.21 19.52
CA TYR A 205 10.52 2.97 20.96
C TYR A 205 10.78 1.50 21.30
N GLN A 206 10.24 0.55 20.54
CA GLN A 206 10.55 -0.87 20.68
C GLN A 206 12.04 -1.12 20.40
N LYS A 207 12.58 -0.59 19.28
CA LYS A 207 13.99 -0.71 18.89
C LYS A 207 14.90 -0.16 19.99
N TRP A 208 14.68 1.08 20.42
CA TRP A 208 15.50 1.75 21.44
C TRP A 208 15.40 1.07 22.80
N ALA A 209 14.20 0.67 23.23
CA ALA A 209 14.03 -0.02 24.51
C ALA A 209 14.71 -1.40 24.51
N THR A 210 14.66 -2.13 23.39
CA THR A 210 15.36 -3.41 23.22
C THR A 210 16.88 -3.22 23.26
N LEU A 211 17.37 -2.17 22.60
CA LEU A 211 18.78 -1.82 22.55
C LEU A 211 19.33 -1.49 23.95
N LEU A 212 18.60 -0.66 24.72
CA LEU A 212 18.94 -0.35 26.11
C LEU A 212 18.82 -1.55 27.04
N LEU A 213 17.87 -2.47 26.79
CA LEU A 213 17.73 -3.67 27.61
C LEU A 213 18.92 -4.62 27.44
N ASN A 214 19.50 -4.68 26.24
CA ASN A 214 20.68 -5.49 25.94
C ASN A 214 21.98 -4.83 26.44
N ASP A 215 22.04 -3.50 26.44
CA ASP A 215 23.22 -2.73 26.83
C ASP A 215 22.83 -1.40 27.49
N MET A 216 23.00 -1.32 28.82
CA MET A 216 22.70 -0.13 29.64
C MET A 216 23.94 0.75 29.89
N THR A 217 24.94 0.71 29.02
CA THR A 217 26.10 1.62 29.08
C THR A 217 25.69 3.08 28.80
N PRO A 218 26.41 4.06 29.38
CA PRO A 218 26.13 5.47 29.14
C PRO A 218 26.32 5.86 27.67
N GLU A 219 27.29 5.28 26.96
CA GLU A 219 27.51 5.50 25.53
C GLU A 219 26.27 5.10 24.71
N ARG A 220 25.66 3.95 25.04
CA ARG A 220 24.45 3.47 24.39
C ARG A 220 23.23 4.33 24.69
N CYS A 221 23.14 4.87 25.90
CA CYS A 221 22.12 5.86 26.27
C CYS A 221 22.25 7.15 25.45
N GLU A 222 23.47 7.65 25.27
CA GLU A 222 23.74 8.85 24.47
C GLU A 222 23.40 8.65 22.98
N GLU A 223 23.73 7.48 22.42
CA GLU A 223 23.39 7.10 21.06
C GLU A 223 21.86 7.09 20.84
N VAL A 224 21.11 6.43 21.73
CA VAL A 224 19.64 6.40 21.67
C VAL A 224 19.05 7.80 21.79
N MET A 225 19.58 8.63 22.69
CA MET A 225 19.14 10.01 22.84
C MET A 225 19.43 10.85 21.59
N GLY A 226 20.54 10.58 20.90
CA GLY A 226 20.88 11.18 19.60
C GLY A 226 19.90 10.79 18.50
N GLU A 227 19.65 9.48 18.32
CA GLU A 227 18.66 8.97 17.37
C GLU A 227 17.27 9.54 17.66
N MET A 228 16.85 9.55 18.92
CA MET A 228 15.53 10.03 19.33
C MET A 228 15.33 11.51 19.02
N LYS A 229 16.34 12.36 19.21
CA LYS A 229 16.27 13.76 18.79
C LYS A 229 16.11 13.87 17.29
N LYS A 230 16.93 13.17 16.52
CA LYS A 230 16.91 13.22 15.04
C LYS A 230 15.56 12.78 14.46
N GLU A 231 15.02 11.66 14.92
CA GLU A 231 13.80 11.06 14.35
C GLU A 231 12.50 11.73 14.84
N LEU A 232 12.50 12.35 16.04
CA LEU A 232 11.30 13.00 16.57
C LEU A 232 11.19 14.49 16.18
N THR A 233 12.27 15.11 15.71
CA THR A 233 12.24 16.50 15.21
C THR A 233 12.06 16.54 13.71
N ALA A 234 11.10 17.35 13.24
CA ALA A 234 11.01 17.66 11.82
C ALA A 234 12.24 18.48 11.40
N SER A 235 12.98 18.00 10.40
CA SER A 235 14.05 18.78 9.78
C SER A 235 13.46 19.95 9.00
N ASP A 236 14.17 21.10 9.00
CA ASP A 236 13.83 22.25 8.15
C ASP A 236 13.74 21.85 6.67
N GLU A 237 14.57 20.89 6.24
CA GLU A 237 14.56 20.33 4.90
C GLU A 237 13.21 19.65 4.59
N THR A 238 12.67 18.88 5.54
CA THR A 238 11.37 18.18 5.38
C THR A 238 10.23 19.18 5.32
N LEU A 239 10.25 20.22 6.16
CA LEU A 239 9.26 21.30 6.15
C LEU A 239 9.29 22.10 4.84
N ARG A 240 10.49 22.36 4.30
CA ARG A 240 10.68 23.01 3.00
C ARG A 240 10.13 22.17 1.85
N HIS A 241 10.43 20.88 1.81
CA HIS A 241 9.91 19.96 0.80
C HIS A 241 8.38 19.85 0.85
N ALA A 242 7.80 19.74 2.05
CA ALA A 242 6.34 19.72 2.22
C ALA A 242 5.69 21.01 1.71
N SER A 243 6.31 22.17 1.97
CA SER A 243 5.83 23.47 1.51
C SER A 243 5.89 23.60 -0.02
N LEU A 244 6.98 23.15 -0.65
CA LEU A 244 7.12 23.13 -2.11
C LEU A 244 6.11 22.20 -2.77
N TYR A 245 5.90 21.02 -2.20
CA TYR A 245 4.91 20.06 -2.68
C TYR A 245 3.49 20.64 -2.58
N TYR A 246 3.15 21.28 -1.45
CA TYR A 246 1.87 21.97 -1.28
C TYR A 246 1.66 23.09 -2.33
N ALA A 247 2.68 23.91 -2.58
CA ALA A 247 2.62 24.93 -3.62
C ALA A 247 2.40 24.32 -5.03
N GLY A 248 3.03 23.18 -5.31
CA GLY A 248 2.80 22.41 -6.53
C GLY A 248 1.36 21.91 -6.66
N LEU A 249 0.77 21.37 -5.59
CA LEU A 249 -0.63 20.94 -5.57
C LEU A 249 -1.60 22.10 -5.77
N GLN A 250 -1.32 23.27 -5.18
CA GLN A 250 -2.14 24.47 -5.39
C GLN A 250 -2.10 24.94 -6.85
N ARG A 251 -0.94 24.86 -7.51
CA ARG A 251 -0.82 25.15 -8.94
C ARG A 251 -1.66 24.19 -9.79
N LEU A 252 -1.53 22.88 -9.56
CA LEU A 252 -2.31 21.87 -10.29
C LEU A 252 -3.82 22.02 -10.06
N LEU A 253 -4.24 22.35 -8.84
CA LEU A 253 -5.64 22.65 -8.52
C LEU A 253 -6.13 23.89 -9.29
N GLY A 254 -5.29 24.91 -9.41
CA GLY A 254 -5.60 26.10 -10.22
C GLY A 254 -5.78 25.76 -11.69
N GLU A 255 -4.87 24.98 -12.27
CA GLU A 255 -4.94 24.50 -13.66
C GLU A 255 -6.21 23.66 -13.91
N ALA A 256 -6.53 22.72 -13.01
CA ALA A 256 -7.73 21.89 -13.10
C ALA A 256 -9.02 22.73 -13.02
N LYS A 257 -9.07 23.76 -12.16
CA LYS A 257 -10.21 24.68 -12.09
C LYS A 257 -10.39 25.47 -13.39
N VAL A 258 -9.30 25.95 -13.98
CA VAL A 258 -9.35 26.65 -15.27
C VAL A 258 -9.83 25.72 -16.39
N ALA A 259 -9.30 24.48 -16.44
CA ALA A 259 -9.73 23.48 -17.42
C ALA A 259 -11.23 23.14 -17.26
N ALA A 260 -11.70 22.93 -16.02
CA ALA A 260 -13.12 22.68 -15.74
C ALA A 260 -14.02 23.87 -16.13
N ALA A 261 -13.58 25.11 -15.88
CA ALA A 261 -14.31 26.30 -16.31
C ALA A 261 -14.43 26.36 -17.85
N ARG A 262 -13.33 26.10 -18.58
CA ARG A 262 -13.35 26.02 -20.05
C ARG A 262 -14.29 24.93 -20.55
N ALA A 263 -14.27 23.74 -19.94
CA ALA A 263 -15.18 22.65 -20.30
C ALA A 263 -16.65 23.04 -20.07
N ALA A 264 -16.96 23.69 -18.94
CA ALA A 264 -18.29 24.19 -18.65
C ALA A 264 -18.73 25.29 -19.63
N ASP A 265 -17.83 26.19 -20.04
CA ASP A 265 -18.10 27.18 -21.08
C ASP A 265 -18.39 26.53 -22.44
N ARG A 266 -17.60 25.53 -22.84
CA ARG A 266 -17.83 24.78 -24.09
C ARG A 266 -19.17 24.07 -24.12
N ALA A 267 -19.58 23.47 -23.00
CA ALA A 267 -20.90 22.86 -22.86
C ALA A 267 -22.03 23.90 -22.99
N ARG A 268 -21.81 25.15 -22.55
CA ARG A 268 -22.76 26.25 -22.69
C ARG A 268 -22.81 26.84 -24.10
N THR A 269 -21.67 26.93 -24.80
CA THR A 269 -21.58 27.57 -26.12
C THR A 269 -21.91 26.64 -27.29
N GLY A 270 -22.15 25.35 -27.04
CA GLY A 270 -22.54 24.39 -28.09
C GLY A 270 -21.47 24.18 -29.17
N THR A 271 -20.19 24.46 -28.87
CA THR A 271 -19.08 24.33 -29.81
C THR A 271 -18.69 22.88 -30.07
N THR A 272 -19.11 21.96 -29.22
CA THR A 272 -19.28 20.55 -29.59
C THR A 272 -20.45 20.49 -30.56
N LEU A 273 -20.21 20.00 -31.79
CA LEU A 273 -21.22 19.61 -32.77
C LEU A 273 -22.14 18.50 -32.19
N GLN A 274 -22.92 18.82 -31.16
CA GLN A 274 -24.09 18.07 -30.77
C GLN A 274 -25.14 18.40 -31.82
N LEU A 275 -25.10 17.69 -32.95
CA LEU A 275 -26.28 17.62 -33.80
C LEU A 275 -27.43 17.19 -32.89
N PRO A 276 -28.55 17.96 -32.83
CA PRO A 276 -29.74 17.56 -32.11
C PRO A 276 -30.09 16.13 -32.49
N GLU A 277 -30.41 15.31 -31.48
CA GLU A 277 -30.59 13.86 -31.61
C GLU A 277 -31.67 13.50 -32.65
N GLN A 278 -32.56 14.44 -32.97
CA GLN A 278 -33.41 14.44 -34.14
C GLN A 278 -33.58 15.86 -34.69
N LEU A 279 -32.82 16.22 -35.72
CA LEU A 279 -33.26 17.29 -36.63
C LEU A 279 -34.44 16.72 -37.44
N ASP A 280 -35.59 17.38 -37.40
CA ASP A 280 -36.73 17.02 -38.24
C ASP A 280 -36.43 17.43 -39.69
N LEU A 281 -35.77 16.52 -40.42
CA LEU A 281 -35.31 16.73 -41.80
C LEU A 281 -36.40 16.45 -42.83
N THR A 282 -37.63 16.12 -42.40
CA THR A 282 -38.74 15.69 -43.27
C THR A 282 -39.24 16.78 -44.22
N HIS A 283 -38.98 18.06 -43.89
CA HIS A 283 -39.43 19.23 -44.66
C HIS A 283 -38.37 19.83 -45.60
N LEU A 284 -37.14 19.30 -45.61
CA LEU A 284 -36.05 19.82 -46.42
C LEU A 284 -35.97 19.12 -47.76
N ASP A 285 -35.62 19.86 -48.82
CA ASP A 285 -35.31 19.26 -50.12
C ASP A 285 -34.16 18.25 -49.96
N HIS A 286 -34.43 16.98 -50.30
CA HIS A 286 -33.48 15.88 -50.19
C HIS A 286 -32.20 16.13 -50.99
N SER A 287 -32.29 16.84 -52.13
CA SER A 287 -31.11 17.15 -52.96
C SER A 287 -30.22 18.20 -52.31
N ALA A 288 -30.83 19.26 -51.77
CA ALA A 288 -30.13 20.30 -51.01
C ALA A 288 -29.51 19.73 -49.72
N LEU A 289 -30.25 18.91 -48.99
CA LEU A 289 -29.75 18.25 -47.78
C LEU A 289 -28.56 17.34 -48.07
N GLN A 290 -28.66 16.50 -49.11
CA GLN A 290 -27.57 15.64 -49.55
C GLN A 290 -26.33 16.47 -49.94
N ALA A 291 -26.50 17.58 -50.67
CA ALA A 291 -25.40 18.46 -51.03
C ALA A 291 -24.72 19.08 -49.78
N VAL A 292 -25.51 19.57 -48.82
CA VAL A 292 -24.99 20.14 -47.56
C VAL A 292 -24.22 19.09 -46.75
N ILE A 293 -24.78 17.89 -46.60
CA ILE A 293 -24.11 16.79 -45.89
C ILE A 293 -22.81 16.41 -46.59
N LEU A 294 -22.81 16.28 -47.92
CA LEU A 294 -21.59 15.97 -48.68
C LEU A 294 -20.50 17.05 -48.52
N ILE A 295 -20.87 18.34 -48.56
CA ILE A 295 -19.94 19.45 -48.32
C ILE A 295 -19.37 19.37 -46.89
N ALA A 296 -20.22 19.10 -45.89
CA ALA A 296 -19.79 18.93 -44.51
C ALA A 296 -18.81 17.75 -44.37
N LEU A 297 -19.11 16.61 -44.98
CA LEU A 297 -18.25 15.42 -44.99
C LEU A 297 -16.90 15.69 -45.68
N CYS A 298 -16.87 16.40 -46.81
CA CYS A 298 -15.63 16.78 -47.47
C CYS A 298 -14.76 17.71 -46.62
N ASN A 299 -15.38 18.65 -45.89
CA ASN A 299 -14.67 19.54 -44.97
C ASN A 299 -14.12 18.78 -43.75
N LEU A 300 -14.91 17.86 -43.18
CA LEU A 300 -14.47 17.01 -42.08
C LEU A 300 -13.33 16.09 -42.50
N ASN A 301 -13.40 15.48 -43.69
CA ASN A 301 -12.33 14.65 -44.22
C ASN A 301 -11.03 15.43 -44.43
N LYS A 302 -11.11 16.67 -44.93
CA LYS A 302 -9.94 17.55 -45.03
C LYS A 302 -9.33 17.86 -43.66
N LYS A 303 -10.17 18.18 -42.66
CA LYS A 303 -9.70 18.40 -41.27
C LYS A 303 -9.04 17.13 -40.71
N PHE A 304 -9.62 15.97 -41.00
CA PHE A 304 -9.14 14.68 -40.56
C PHE A 304 -7.74 14.37 -41.13
N LEU A 305 -7.53 14.55 -42.44
CA LEU A 305 -6.22 14.37 -43.09
C LEU A 305 -5.16 15.33 -42.53
N MET A 306 -5.52 16.59 -42.24
CA MET A 306 -4.61 17.53 -41.60
C MET A 306 -4.18 17.08 -40.20
N MET A 307 -5.11 16.52 -39.42
CA MET A 307 -4.81 16.02 -38.08
C MET A 307 -3.98 14.74 -38.13
N GLU A 308 -4.27 13.83 -39.07
CA GLU A 308 -3.47 12.64 -39.31
C GLU A 308 -2.03 13.01 -39.71
N SER A 309 -1.85 13.99 -40.60
CA SER A 309 -0.53 14.53 -40.96
C SER A 309 0.23 15.10 -39.76
N ALA A 310 -0.46 15.85 -38.88
CA ALA A 310 0.13 16.39 -37.66
C ALA A 310 0.52 15.26 -36.68
N ALA A 311 -0.33 14.24 -36.54
CA ALA A 311 -0.06 13.06 -35.73
C ALA A 311 1.15 12.27 -36.25
N THR A 312 1.23 12.00 -37.55
CA THR A 312 2.38 11.35 -38.18
C THR A 312 3.67 12.15 -37.97
N SER A 313 3.59 13.48 -38.07
CA SER A 313 4.76 14.36 -37.85
C SER A 313 5.21 14.43 -36.39
N ALA A 314 4.28 14.21 -35.44
CA ALA A 314 4.57 14.25 -34.01
C ALA A 314 5.35 13.02 -33.52
N GLY A 315 5.17 11.86 -34.16
CA GLY A 315 5.87 10.61 -33.84
C GLY A 315 5.77 10.26 -32.35
N ASP A 316 6.91 10.11 -31.68
CA ASP A 316 6.99 9.76 -30.26
C ASP A 316 6.34 10.81 -29.32
N ARG A 317 6.11 12.04 -29.79
CA ARG A 317 5.45 13.11 -29.02
C ARG A 317 3.95 13.22 -29.29
N LEU A 318 3.33 12.16 -29.83
CA LEU A 318 1.91 12.15 -30.13
C LEU A 318 1.02 12.44 -28.92
N LEU A 319 1.45 12.06 -27.71
CA LEU A 319 0.73 12.35 -26.47
C LEU A 319 0.70 13.85 -26.12
N ASP A 320 1.73 14.61 -26.54
CA ASP A 320 1.81 16.05 -26.32
C ASP A 320 1.04 16.86 -27.39
N LEU A 321 0.53 16.18 -28.43
CA LEU A 321 -0.21 16.82 -29.50
C LEU A 321 -1.58 17.26 -28.99
N THR A 322 -1.72 18.57 -28.89
CA THR A 322 -2.96 19.24 -28.49
C THR A 322 -3.56 19.99 -29.66
N SER A 323 -4.88 20.04 -29.70
CA SER A 323 -5.61 20.85 -30.67
C SER A 323 -5.41 22.34 -30.39
N ARG A 324 -5.86 23.19 -31.31
CA ARG A 324 -5.84 24.65 -31.13
C ARG A 324 -6.57 25.09 -29.85
N ASP A 325 -7.57 24.33 -29.44
CA ASP A 325 -8.41 24.62 -28.27
C ASP A 325 -7.86 23.97 -26.98
N GLY A 326 -6.73 23.27 -27.07
CA GLY A 326 -6.01 22.66 -25.95
C GLY A 326 -6.49 21.27 -25.56
N ASP A 327 -7.40 20.66 -26.33
CA ASP A 327 -7.84 19.28 -26.12
C ASP A 327 -6.84 18.30 -26.71
N TRP A 328 -6.84 17.07 -26.21
CA TRP A 328 -5.94 16.05 -26.74
C TRP A 328 -6.36 15.65 -28.16
N PHE A 329 -5.41 15.50 -29.09
CA PHE A 329 -5.72 15.31 -30.52
C PHE A 329 -6.67 14.14 -30.80
N LEU A 330 -6.59 13.06 -30.01
CA LEU A 330 -7.40 11.86 -30.21
C LEU A 330 -8.88 12.12 -29.86
N GLU A 331 -9.15 12.99 -28.88
CA GLU A 331 -10.52 13.40 -28.53
C GLU A 331 -11.18 14.11 -29.71
N ASP A 332 -10.44 14.98 -30.40
CA ASP A 332 -10.89 15.65 -31.61
C ASP A 332 -11.09 14.66 -32.77
N MET A 333 -10.21 13.67 -32.93
CA MET A 333 -10.37 12.61 -33.96
C MET A 333 -11.61 11.75 -33.69
N CYS A 334 -11.88 11.40 -32.43
CA CYS A 334 -13.10 10.71 -32.01
C CYS A 334 -14.35 11.55 -32.28
N LEU A 335 -14.29 12.86 -32.00
CA LEU A 335 -15.39 13.78 -32.26
C LEU A 335 -15.68 13.93 -33.76
N ILE A 336 -14.64 14.10 -34.59
CA ILE A 336 -14.78 14.22 -36.04
C ILE A 336 -15.33 12.92 -36.63
N SER A 337 -14.75 11.77 -36.28
CA SER A 337 -15.20 10.47 -36.79
C SER A 337 -16.64 10.13 -36.36
N GLY A 338 -17.02 10.46 -35.12
CA GLY A 338 -18.40 10.31 -34.65
C GLY A 338 -19.37 11.24 -35.37
N THR A 339 -18.96 12.48 -35.66
CA THR A 339 -19.76 13.44 -36.44
C THR A 339 -19.95 12.95 -37.88
N VAL A 340 -18.89 12.43 -38.51
CA VAL A 340 -18.94 11.83 -39.84
C VAL A 340 -19.93 10.68 -39.86
N LEU A 341 -19.90 9.76 -38.89
CA LEU A 341 -20.88 8.68 -38.78
C LEU A 341 -22.31 9.21 -38.68
N LYS A 342 -22.58 10.18 -37.80
CA LYS A 342 -23.93 10.75 -37.64
C LYS A 342 -24.45 11.38 -38.94
N LEU A 343 -23.61 12.17 -39.62
CA LEU A 343 -23.95 12.82 -40.88
C LEU A 343 -24.21 11.80 -42.00
N VAL A 344 -23.40 10.75 -42.07
CA VAL A 344 -23.58 9.67 -43.05
C VAL A 344 -24.91 8.94 -42.83
N HIS A 345 -25.32 8.67 -41.59
CA HIS A 345 -26.64 8.06 -41.30
C HIS A 345 -27.83 8.97 -41.68
N GLN A 346 -27.61 10.27 -41.84
CA GLN A 346 -28.65 11.23 -42.26
C GLN A 346 -28.78 11.36 -43.79
N LEU A 347 -27.93 10.70 -44.59
CA LEU A 347 -28.01 10.75 -46.05
C LEU A 347 -29.26 10.02 -46.58
N PRO A 348 -30.20 10.71 -47.24
CA PRO A 348 -31.43 10.10 -47.74
C PRO A 348 -31.18 8.95 -48.74
N SER A 349 -30.08 9.03 -49.49
CA SER A 349 -29.68 8.00 -50.46
C SER A 349 -29.28 6.67 -49.84
N LEU A 350 -28.92 6.65 -48.56
CA LEU A 350 -28.51 5.45 -47.81
C LEU A 350 -29.68 4.79 -47.06
N ASN A 351 -30.87 5.41 -47.02
CA ASN A 351 -32.07 4.85 -46.40
C ASN A 351 -32.90 3.97 -47.35
N LYS A 352 -32.35 3.59 -48.52
CA LYS A 352 -33.02 2.73 -49.51
C LYS A 352 -32.74 1.25 -49.18
N GLU A 353 -33.72 0.37 -49.40
CA GLU A 353 -33.60 -1.07 -49.11
C GLU A 353 -32.50 -1.79 -49.91
N ASN A 354 -32.08 -1.25 -51.07
CA ASN A 354 -31.01 -1.79 -51.92
C ASN A 354 -29.83 -0.80 -52.01
N ILE A 355 -28.98 -0.78 -50.99
CA ILE A 355 -27.70 -0.05 -51.02
C ILE A 355 -26.66 -0.89 -51.76
N ASP A 356 -25.85 -0.26 -52.61
CA ASP A 356 -24.70 -0.88 -53.26
C ASP A 356 -23.77 -1.55 -52.24
N ALA A 357 -23.35 -2.79 -52.52
CA ALA A 357 -22.44 -3.56 -51.67
C ALA A 357 -21.12 -2.80 -51.39
N MET A 358 -20.61 -2.04 -52.36
CA MET A 358 -19.40 -1.24 -52.20
C MET A 358 -19.59 -0.08 -51.21
N ILE A 359 -20.78 0.53 -51.22
CA ILE A 359 -21.16 1.56 -50.25
C ILE A 359 -21.30 0.95 -48.86
N GLN A 360 -21.96 -0.22 -48.75
CA GLN A 360 -22.06 -0.94 -47.47
C GLN A 360 -20.69 -1.27 -46.87
N THR A 361 -19.74 -1.74 -47.68
CA THR A 361 -18.36 -2.00 -47.25
C THR A 361 -17.66 -0.72 -46.79
N SER A 362 -17.86 0.39 -47.49
CA SER A 362 -17.29 1.69 -47.10
C SER A 362 -17.85 2.19 -45.76
N LEU A 363 -19.16 2.03 -45.53
CA LEU A 363 -19.82 2.34 -44.25
C LEU A 363 -19.28 1.47 -43.11
N LYS A 364 -19.05 0.18 -43.38
CA LYS A 364 -18.47 -0.74 -42.42
C LYS A 364 -17.03 -0.35 -42.05
N CYS A 365 -16.20 0.02 -43.03
CA CYS A 365 -14.85 0.52 -42.79
C CYS A 365 -14.85 1.81 -41.95
N LEU A 366 -15.78 2.73 -42.23
CA LEU A 366 -15.92 3.97 -41.49
C LEU A 366 -16.30 3.72 -40.02
N ARG A 367 -17.22 2.77 -39.75
CA ARG A 367 -17.58 2.36 -38.39
C ARG A 367 -16.40 1.75 -37.65
N HIS A 368 -15.73 0.76 -38.25
CA HIS A 368 -14.56 0.14 -37.62
C HIS A 368 -13.41 1.14 -37.38
N THR A 369 -13.26 2.14 -38.25
CA THR A 369 -12.27 3.21 -38.07
C THR A 369 -12.61 4.06 -36.84
N HIS A 370 -13.88 4.47 -36.70
CA HIS A 370 -14.34 5.18 -35.52
C HIS A 370 -14.18 4.35 -34.24
N ASP A 371 -14.59 3.08 -34.28
CA ASP A 371 -14.48 2.16 -33.15
C ASP A 371 -13.02 1.99 -32.71
N GLN A 372 -12.08 1.98 -33.66
CA GLN A 372 -10.65 1.91 -33.36
C GLN A 372 -10.14 3.16 -32.64
N TYR A 373 -10.52 4.36 -33.07
CA TYR A 373 -10.16 5.60 -32.36
C TYR A 373 -10.78 5.65 -30.97
N LYS A 374 -12.04 5.24 -30.84
CA LYS A 374 -12.72 5.15 -29.57
C LYS A 374 -12.02 4.16 -28.63
N ALA A 375 -11.62 2.98 -29.14
CA ALA A 375 -10.86 2.00 -28.37
C ALA A 375 -9.50 2.54 -27.92
N LEU A 376 -8.78 3.30 -28.76
CA LEU A 376 -7.54 3.99 -28.37
C LEU A 376 -7.79 5.04 -27.28
N GLN A 377 -8.87 5.81 -27.37
CA GLN A 377 -9.23 6.80 -26.36
C GLN A 377 -9.58 6.12 -25.02
N GLU A 378 -10.40 5.08 -25.06
CA GLU A 378 -10.76 4.27 -23.88
C GLU A 378 -9.52 3.61 -23.27
N MET A 379 -8.61 3.09 -24.09
CA MET A 379 -7.32 2.54 -23.63
C MET A 379 -6.52 3.60 -22.85
N HIS A 380 -6.36 4.80 -23.40
CA HIS A 380 -5.60 5.88 -22.75
C HIS A 380 -6.27 6.33 -21.44
N VAL A 381 -7.58 6.52 -21.44
CA VAL A 381 -8.35 6.94 -20.25
C VAL A 381 -8.29 5.88 -19.16
N ASN A 382 -8.51 4.61 -19.49
CA ASN A 382 -8.47 3.51 -18.53
C ASN A 382 -7.05 3.27 -18.00
N PHE A 383 -6.04 3.37 -18.87
CA PHE A 383 -4.66 3.28 -18.44
C PHE A 383 -4.30 4.41 -17.46
N SER A 384 -4.55 5.66 -17.83
CA SER A 384 -4.14 6.82 -17.04
C SER A 384 -4.88 6.94 -15.71
N ASN A 385 -6.21 6.71 -15.72
CA ASN A 385 -7.04 6.93 -14.54
C ASN A 385 -7.15 5.73 -13.60
N ILE A 386 -6.95 4.51 -14.12
CA ILE A 386 -7.14 3.28 -13.34
C ILE A 386 -5.82 2.54 -13.22
N ILE A 387 -5.28 2.00 -14.33
CA ILE A 387 -4.14 1.09 -14.27
C ILE A 387 -2.90 1.77 -13.70
N LEU A 388 -2.55 2.95 -14.21
CA LEU A 388 -1.37 3.71 -13.77
C LEU A 388 -1.53 4.18 -12.33
N GLY A 389 -2.70 4.72 -11.97
CA GLY A 389 -2.98 5.18 -10.61
C GLY A 389 -2.85 4.06 -9.57
N GLU A 390 -3.48 2.91 -9.85
CA GLU A 390 -3.43 1.73 -8.98
C GLU A 390 -2.04 1.11 -8.93
N ALA A 391 -1.34 0.99 -10.07
CA ALA A 391 0.03 0.47 -10.11
C ALA A 391 1.00 1.37 -9.34
N MET A 392 0.91 2.70 -9.50
CA MET A 392 1.73 3.65 -8.76
C MET A 392 1.43 3.60 -7.25
N GLN A 393 0.15 3.53 -6.86
CA GLN A 393 -0.21 3.38 -5.45
C GLN A 393 0.31 2.07 -4.86
N ALA A 394 0.16 0.95 -5.58
CA ALA A 394 0.65 -0.35 -5.13
C ALA A 394 2.18 -0.39 -5.03
N LEU A 395 2.90 0.25 -5.96
CA LEU A 395 4.35 0.42 -5.90
C LEU A 395 4.79 1.27 -4.71
N GLN A 396 4.16 2.44 -4.51
CA GLN A 396 4.43 3.31 -3.36
C GLN A 396 4.16 2.60 -2.04
N PHE A 397 3.11 1.79 -1.99
CA PHE A 397 2.75 1.02 -0.81
C PHE A 397 3.64 -0.21 -0.59
N GLU A 398 4.42 -0.64 -1.59
CA GLU A 398 5.19 -1.89 -1.61
C GLU A 398 4.28 -3.13 -1.51
N GLU A 399 3.19 -3.16 -2.27
CA GLU A 399 2.32 -4.33 -2.31
C GLU A 399 3.06 -5.54 -2.91
N PHE A 400 3.10 -6.63 -2.14
CA PHE A 400 3.95 -7.77 -2.42
C PHE A 400 3.62 -8.46 -3.76
N SER A 401 2.33 -8.68 -4.06
CA SER A 401 1.92 -9.40 -5.27
C SER A 401 2.23 -8.60 -6.55
N VAL A 402 2.09 -7.27 -6.51
CA VAL A 402 2.42 -6.35 -7.60
C VAL A 402 3.93 -6.30 -7.80
N LEU A 403 4.72 -6.13 -6.74
CA LEU A 403 6.18 -6.15 -6.84
C LEU A 403 6.70 -7.49 -7.39
N ALA A 404 6.14 -8.60 -6.92
CA ALA A 404 6.47 -9.92 -7.46
C ALA A 404 6.12 -10.05 -8.95
N MET A 405 4.97 -9.49 -9.37
CA MET A 405 4.57 -9.50 -10.78
C MET A 405 5.49 -8.64 -11.66
N ILE A 406 5.90 -7.47 -11.19
CA ILE A 406 6.87 -6.61 -11.90
C ILE A 406 8.20 -7.34 -12.09
N ASN A 407 8.72 -7.97 -11.02
CA ASN A 407 9.94 -8.78 -11.12
C ASN A 407 9.80 -9.93 -12.12
N LYS A 408 8.65 -10.62 -12.15
CA LYS A 408 8.38 -11.67 -13.14
C LYS A 408 8.34 -11.11 -14.57
N LEU A 409 7.73 -9.94 -14.77
CA LEU A 409 7.68 -9.27 -16.06
C LEU A 409 9.08 -8.84 -16.53
N GLU A 410 9.90 -8.29 -15.62
CA GLU A 410 11.30 -7.95 -15.89
C GLU A 410 12.11 -9.19 -16.28
N GLN A 411 11.91 -10.33 -15.61
CA GLN A 411 12.56 -11.58 -15.97
C GLN A 411 12.19 -12.05 -17.39
N VAL A 412 10.92 -11.92 -17.78
CA VAL A 412 10.48 -12.20 -19.16
C VAL A 412 11.18 -11.27 -20.15
N ILE A 413 11.22 -9.97 -19.86
CA ILE A 413 11.89 -8.98 -20.73
C ILE A 413 13.40 -9.27 -20.85
N MET A 414 14.06 -9.58 -19.74
CA MET A 414 15.48 -9.91 -19.71
C MET A 414 15.84 -11.15 -20.54
N PHE A 415 14.90 -12.09 -20.70
CA PHE A 415 15.10 -13.26 -21.57
C PHE A 415 15.34 -12.88 -23.03
N ALA A 416 14.92 -11.69 -23.47
CA ALA A 416 15.18 -11.19 -24.82
C ALA A 416 16.68 -11.01 -25.13
N GLY A 417 17.54 -10.87 -24.11
CA GLY A 417 18.98 -10.65 -24.26
C GLY A 417 19.38 -9.31 -24.89
N CYS A 418 18.41 -8.45 -25.21
CA CYS A 418 18.58 -7.11 -25.77
C CYS A 418 17.43 -6.20 -25.30
N SER A 419 17.51 -4.90 -25.60
CA SER A 419 16.40 -4.00 -25.29
C SER A 419 15.20 -4.29 -26.21
N LEU A 420 13.98 -4.05 -25.73
CA LEU A 420 12.77 -4.21 -26.56
C LEU A 420 12.79 -3.28 -27.79
N GLN A 421 13.44 -2.12 -27.68
CA GLN A 421 13.61 -1.18 -28.80
C GLN A 421 14.54 -1.76 -29.87
N ASP A 422 15.65 -2.40 -29.48
CA ASP A 422 16.55 -3.07 -30.43
C ASP A 422 15.84 -4.25 -31.11
N LEU A 423 15.05 -5.03 -30.36
CA LEU A 423 14.26 -6.12 -30.91
C LEU A 423 13.21 -5.62 -31.92
N LEU A 424 12.55 -4.50 -31.63
CA LEU A 424 11.63 -3.84 -32.57
C LEU A 424 12.37 -3.40 -33.85
N GLY A 425 13.55 -2.80 -33.73
CA GLY A 425 14.37 -2.43 -34.89
C GLY A 425 14.77 -3.65 -35.74
N GLN A 426 15.14 -4.77 -35.10
CA GLN A 426 15.43 -6.03 -35.81
C GLN A 426 14.21 -6.59 -36.52
N LEU A 427 13.02 -6.53 -35.90
CA LEU A 427 11.76 -6.96 -36.52
C LEU A 427 11.41 -6.10 -37.73
N GLN A 428 11.60 -4.79 -37.65
CA GLN A 428 11.38 -3.87 -38.76
C GLN A 428 12.32 -4.18 -39.94
N LEU A 429 13.61 -4.39 -39.66
CA LEU A 429 14.57 -4.81 -40.68
C LEU A 429 14.19 -6.16 -41.27
N HIS A 430 13.81 -7.13 -40.42
CA HIS A 430 13.36 -8.45 -40.87
C HIS A 430 12.15 -8.37 -41.81
N LEU A 431 11.15 -7.56 -41.46
CA LEU A 431 9.99 -7.32 -42.29
C LEU A 431 10.37 -6.71 -43.64
N ARG A 432 11.29 -5.73 -43.66
CA ARG A 432 11.77 -5.10 -44.90
C ARG A 432 12.45 -6.11 -45.84
N PHE A 433 13.35 -6.95 -45.34
CA PHE A 433 13.97 -8.02 -46.14
C PHE A 433 12.92 -8.99 -46.69
N THR A 434 11.95 -9.38 -45.85
CA THR A 434 10.85 -10.28 -46.24
C THR A 434 9.99 -9.69 -47.36
N ILE A 435 9.61 -8.40 -47.27
CA ILE A 435 8.85 -7.68 -48.30
C ILE A 435 9.65 -7.59 -49.60
N MET A 436 10.97 -7.39 -49.51
CA MET A 436 11.88 -7.36 -50.66
C MET A 436 12.16 -8.75 -51.25
N GLY A 437 11.62 -9.83 -50.66
CA GLY A 437 11.85 -11.20 -51.10
C GLY A 437 13.29 -11.69 -50.87
N MET A 438 14.01 -11.10 -49.91
CA MET A 438 15.40 -11.40 -49.58
C MET A 438 15.50 -12.18 -48.27
N GLU A 439 16.55 -13.00 -48.13
CA GLU A 439 16.88 -13.66 -46.87
C GLU A 439 17.28 -12.62 -45.82
N SER A 440 16.72 -12.75 -44.62
CA SER A 440 16.88 -11.76 -43.55
C SER A 440 17.96 -12.19 -42.55
N PRO A 441 18.98 -11.37 -42.29
CA PRO A 441 19.99 -11.67 -41.26
C PRO A 441 19.44 -11.57 -39.83
N HIS A 442 18.20 -11.10 -39.67
CA HIS A 442 17.54 -10.91 -38.38
C HIS A 442 16.51 -12.00 -38.08
N GLU A 443 16.50 -13.14 -38.77
CA GLU A 443 15.48 -14.18 -38.59
C GLU A 443 15.35 -14.71 -37.15
N GLY A 444 16.47 -14.73 -36.40
CA GLY A 444 16.48 -15.12 -34.97
C GLY A 444 15.57 -14.26 -34.07
N CYS A 445 15.23 -13.03 -34.47
CA CYS A 445 14.31 -12.19 -33.69
C CYS A 445 12.92 -12.84 -33.51
N LYS A 446 12.49 -13.70 -34.44
CA LYS A 446 11.20 -14.41 -34.37
C LYS A 446 11.16 -15.39 -33.21
N GLU A 447 12.26 -16.09 -32.97
CA GLU A 447 12.39 -17.02 -31.83
C GLU A 447 12.35 -16.26 -30.51
N THR A 448 13.07 -15.14 -30.43
CA THR A 448 13.04 -14.24 -29.26
C THR A 448 11.63 -13.72 -28.98
N VAL A 449 10.91 -13.24 -30.01
CA VAL A 449 9.51 -12.78 -29.88
C VAL A 449 8.58 -13.90 -29.46
N ASN A 450 8.75 -15.12 -30.00
CA ASN A 450 7.95 -16.27 -29.60
C ASN A 450 8.19 -16.63 -28.14
N ALA A 451 9.44 -16.62 -27.68
CA ALA A 451 9.76 -16.88 -26.28
C ALA A 451 9.17 -15.80 -25.35
N LEU A 452 9.27 -14.52 -25.72
CA LEU A 452 8.61 -13.43 -25.00
C LEU A 452 7.10 -13.60 -24.93
N ARG A 453 6.47 -13.97 -26.04
CA ARG A 453 5.03 -14.24 -26.11
C ARG A 453 4.64 -15.37 -25.15
N VAL A 454 5.36 -16.49 -25.18
CA VAL A 454 5.10 -17.62 -24.28
C VAL A 454 5.28 -17.22 -22.82
N GLY A 455 6.38 -16.53 -22.49
CA GLY A 455 6.66 -16.05 -21.13
C GLY A 455 5.59 -15.10 -20.63
N PHE A 456 5.17 -14.12 -21.44
CA PHE A 456 4.13 -13.17 -21.09
C PHE A 456 2.75 -13.85 -20.96
N SER A 457 2.40 -14.75 -21.89
CA SER A 457 1.15 -15.51 -21.81
C SER A 457 1.07 -16.40 -20.57
N ALA A 458 2.19 -16.90 -20.05
CA ALA A 458 2.23 -17.63 -18.79
C ALA A 458 1.93 -16.74 -17.57
N LEU A 459 2.21 -15.44 -17.63
CA LEU A 459 1.89 -14.48 -16.55
C LEU A 459 0.44 -14.02 -16.58
N VAL A 460 -0.15 -13.90 -17.77
CA VAL A 460 -1.54 -13.43 -17.96
C VAL A 460 -2.58 -14.51 -17.67
N ASN A 461 -2.20 -15.79 -17.72
CA ASN A 461 -3.09 -16.92 -17.43
C ASN A 461 -2.86 -17.42 -15.99
N PRO A 462 -3.65 -16.94 -15.00
CA PRO A 462 -3.48 -17.33 -13.60
C PRO A 462 -3.80 -18.82 -13.41
N VAL A 463 -3.11 -19.43 -12.43
CA VAL A 463 -3.27 -20.85 -12.08
C VAL A 463 -4.44 -21.07 -11.09
N SER A 464 -4.95 -19.99 -10.48
CA SER A 464 -5.95 -19.98 -9.41
C SER A 464 -7.16 -19.13 -9.79
N ASP A 465 -8.35 -19.51 -9.32
CA ASP A 465 -9.59 -18.73 -9.46
C ASP A 465 -9.60 -17.46 -8.58
N GLN A 466 -8.76 -17.41 -7.54
CA GLN A 466 -8.58 -16.22 -6.70
C GLN A 466 -7.41 -15.40 -7.22
N LEU A 467 -7.72 -14.26 -7.83
CA LEU A 467 -6.72 -13.35 -8.40
C LEU A 467 -6.12 -12.45 -7.33
N THR A 468 -4.79 -12.36 -7.32
CA THR A 468 -4.05 -11.36 -6.56
C THR A 468 -4.17 -9.98 -7.19
N GLN A 469 -3.81 -8.92 -6.45
CA GLN A 469 -3.83 -7.55 -6.98
C GLN A 469 -2.89 -7.39 -8.19
N GLY A 470 -1.68 -7.99 -8.12
CA GLY A 470 -0.73 -8.00 -9.25
C GLY A 470 -1.27 -8.68 -10.50
N GLU A 471 -1.97 -9.80 -10.35
CA GLU A 471 -2.62 -10.50 -11.48
C GLU A 471 -3.78 -9.69 -12.07
N MET A 472 -4.65 -9.11 -11.22
CA MET A 472 -5.74 -8.26 -11.68
C MET A 472 -5.24 -7.04 -12.47
N LEU A 473 -4.16 -6.40 -12.00
CA LEU A 473 -3.56 -5.26 -12.70
C LEU A 473 -2.95 -5.66 -14.04
N LEU A 474 -2.21 -6.77 -14.09
CA LEU A 474 -1.62 -7.26 -15.34
C LEU A 474 -2.70 -7.68 -16.34
N MET A 475 -3.74 -8.38 -15.89
CA MET A 475 -4.88 -8.77 -16.73
C MET A 475 -5.64 -7.55 -17.23
N GLY A 476 -5.90 -6.56 -16.35
CA GLY A 476 -6.53 -5.30 -16.71
C GLY A 476 -5.73 -4.56 -17.79
N PHE A 477 -4.41 -4.46 -17.62
CA PHE A 477 -3.49 -3.88 -18.61
C PHE A 477 -3.54 -4.65 -19.94
N ASN A 478 -3.41 -5.98 -19.92
CA ASN A 478 -3.46 -6.81 -21.13
C ASN A 478 -4.82 -6.73 -21.85
N GLY A 479 -5.92 -6.61 -21.09
CA GLY A 479 -7.27 -6.47 -21.63
C GLY A 479 -7.43 -5.21 -22.49
N LEU A 480 -6.76 -4.11 -22.14
CA LEU A 480 -6.77 -2.88 -22.94
C LEU A 480 -6.19 -3.11 -24.36
N PHE A 481 -5.08 -3.84 -24.46
CA PHE A 481 -4.45 -4.17 -25.75
C PHE A 481 -5.20 -5.26 -26.52
N THR A 482 -5.81 -6.21 -25.82
CA THR A 482 -6.60 -7.28 -26.44
C THR A 482 -7.78 -6.69 -27.21
N ASN A 483 -8.53 -5.78 -26.58
CA ASN A 483 -9.64 -5.08 -27.22
C ASN A 483 -9.19 -4.28 -28.45
N LEU A 484 -8.05 -3.58 -28.34
CA LEU A 484 -7.47 -2.81 -29.44
C LEU A 484 -7.07 -3.70 -30.62
N THR A 485 -6.51 -4.88 -30.33
CA THR A 485 -6.05 -5.84 -31.35
C THR A 485 -7.23 -6.42 -32.13
N ILE A 486 -8.30 -6.83 -31.44
CA ILE A 486 -9.52 -7.36 -32.07
C ILE A 486 -10.16 -6.30 -32.99
N GLY A 487 -10.20 -5.04 -32.53
CA GLY A 487 -10.68 -3.91 -33.34
C GLY A 487 -9.82 -3.69 -34.59
N ALA A 488 -8.49 -3.71 -34.43
CA ALA A 488 -7.54 -3.52 -35.52
C ALA A 488 -7.66 -4.62 -36.59
N GLU A 489 -7.77 -5.90 -36.18
CA GLU A 489 -7.95 -7.03 -37.11
C GLU A 489 -9.26 -6.90 -37.90
N SER A 490 -10.34 -6.48 -37.24
CA SER A 490 -11.65 -6.23 -37.87
C SER A 490 -11.60 -5.10 -38.89
N LEU A 491 -10.87 -4.02 -38.57
CA LEU A 491 -10.64 -2.89 -39.47
C LEU A 491 -9.80 -3.32 -40.68
N VAL A 492 -8.67 -4.00 -40.47
CA VAL A 492 -7.78 -4.48 -41.55
C VAL A 492 -8.54 -5.40 -42.50
N THR A 493 -9.31 -6.34 -41.96
CA THR A 493 -10.13 -7.25 -42.78
C THR A 493 -11.15 -6.49 -43.62
N SER A 494 -11.75 -5.42 -43.07
CA SER A 494 -12.73 -4.60 -43.79
C SER A 494 -12.06 -3.74 -44.86
N LEU A 495 -10.89 -3.15 -44.56
CA LEU A 495 -10.10 -2.38 -45.52
C LEU A 495 -9.61 -3.25 -46.70
N ALA A 496 -9.26 -4.52 -46.45
CA ALA A 496 -8.88 -5.45 -47.51
C ALA A 496 -10.04 -5.73 -48.50
N SER A 497 -11.29 -5.60 -48.04
CA SER A 497 -12.47 -5.75 -48.90
C SER A 497 -12.89 -4.45 -49.61
N LEU A 498 -12.23 -3.33 -49.31
CA LEU A 498 -12.55 -2.03 -49.88
C LEU A 498 -11.93 -1.89 -51.27
N GLN A 499 -12.77 -1.82 -52.30
CA GLN A 499 -12.33 -1.48 -53.65
C GLN A 499 -12.43 0.03 -53.88
N CYS A 500 -11.41 0.65 -54.48
CA CYS A 500 -11.46 2.06 -54.85
C CYS A 500 -11.59 2.18 -56.37
N PRO A 501 -12.62 2.87 -56.92
CA PRO A 501 -12.80 2.98 -58.36
C PRO A 501 -11.59 3.68 -58.99
N SER A 502 -11.20 3.25 -60.19
CA SER A 502 -10.04 3.84 -60.90
C SER A 502 -10.19 5.34 -61.13
N ALA A 503 -11.42 5.82 -61.37
CA ALA A 503 -11.75 7.23 -61.54
C ALA A 503 -11.46 8.09 -60.28
N TRP A 504 -11.43 7.48 -59.09
CA TRP A 504 -11.26 8.18 -57.82
C TRP A 504 -9.78 8.33 -57.41
N LYS A 505 -8.86 7.69 -58.14
CA LYS A 505 -7.42 7.79 -57.89
C LYS A 505 -6.87 9.23 -58.06
N ASN A 506 -7.54 10.06 -58.86
CA ASN A 506 -7.13 11.43 -59.15
C ASN A 506 -7.76 12.48 -58.21
N VAL A 507 -8.64 12.07 -57.29
CA VAL A 507 -9.27 13.00 -56.34
C VAL A 507 -8.24 13.39 -55.28
N ASP A 508 -8.03 14.70 -55.07
CA ASP A 508 -6.96 15.22 -54.21
C ASP A 508 -6.97 14.61 -52.80
N GLN A 509 -8.12 14.55 -52.14
CA GLN A 509 -8.24 13.97 -50.79
C GLN A 509 -7.91 12.47 -50.75
N ILE A 510 -8.22 11.73 -51.82
CA ILE A 510 -7.91 10.29 -51.93
C ILE A 510 -6.43 10.08 -52.23
N ARG A 511 -5.83 10.94 -53.07
CA ARG A 511 -4.39 10.94 -53.34
C ARG A 511 -3.59 11.27 -52.08
N GLU A 512 -4.03 12.27 -51.32
CA GLU A 512 -3.43 12.67 -50.04
C GLU A 512 -3.55 11.54 -49.01
N ALA A 513 -4.72 10.94 -48.82
CA ALA A 513 -4.91 9.78 -47.96
C ALA A 513 -3.97 8.61 -48.33
N ARG A 514 -3.82 8.32 -49.63
CA ARG A 514 -2.91 7.27 -50.13
C ARG A 514 -1.44 7.58 -49.87
N SER A 515 -1.05 8.85 -49.82
CA SER A 515 0.34 9.23 -49.54
C SER A 515 0.74 8.85 -48.11
N PHE A 516 -0.20 8.88 -47.14
CA PHE A 516 0.04 8.40 -45.78
C PHE A 516 0.20 6.87 -45.73
N ALA A 517 -0.54 6.11 -46.54
CA ALA A 517 -0.39 4.66 -46.62
C ALA A 517 0.98 4.23 -47.18
N VAL A 518 1.52 4.97 -48.16
CA VAL A 518 2.84 4.67 -48.78
C VAL A 518 4.01 5.18 -47.92
N SER A 519 3.84 6.30 -47.21
CA SER A 519 4.80 6.79 -46.21
C SER A 519 4.99 5.77 -45.07
N ASN A 520 3.90 5.13 -44.63
CA ASN A 520 3.95 4.10 -43.60
C ASN A 520 4.49 2.75 -44.08
N GLN A 521 4.56 2.45 -45.39
CA GLN A 521 5.24 1.23 -45.85
C GLN A 521 6.72 1.15 -45.45
N TYR A 522 7.35 2.28 -45.10
CA TYR A 522 8.74 2.33 -44.66
C TYR A 522 8.92 2.43 -43.13
N ASP A 523 7.92 2.91 -42.37
CA ASP A 523 8.04 3.11 -40.91
C ASP A 523 6.95 2.41 -40.04
N PHE A 524 5.83 1.98 -40.62
CA PHE A 524 4.81 1.18 -39.93
C PHE A 524 4.15 0.21 -40.90
N GLY A 525 4.63 -1.05 -40.89
CA GLY A 525 4.00 -2.12 -41.64
C GLY A 525 2.53 -2.26 -41.26
N ILE A 526 1.63 -1.83 -42.14
CA ILE A 526 0.38 -2.47 -42.59
C ILE A 526 -0.16 -1.59 -43.74
N ILE A 527 -0.74 -2.24 -44.75
CA ILE A 527 -1.40 -1.72 -45.97
C ILE A 527 -0.47 -1.44 -47.16
N ALA A 528 -0.24 -2.49 -47.95
CA ALA A 528 -0.48 -2.55 -49.40
C ALA A 528 0.55 -3.48 -50.06
N ASN A 529 0.17 -4.75 -50.23
CA ASN A 529 0.60 -5.56 -51.36
C ASN A 529 -0.43 -6.67 -51.52
N ASN A 530 -1.61 -6.26 -52.01
CA ASN A 530 -2.56 -7.03 -52.84
C ASN A 530 -3.92 -6.31 -52.88
N VAL A 531 -3.96 -5.10 -53.45
CA VAL A 531 -5.09 -4.57 -54.24
C VAL A 531 -4.52 -3.74 -55.39
#